data_AF-A0A7V6UBS6-F1
#
_entry.id   AF-A0A7V6UBS6-F1
#
_cell.length_a   1.000
_cell.length_b   1.000
_cell.length_c   1.000
_cell.angle_alpha   90.00
_cell.angle_beta   90.00
_cell.angle_gamma   90.00
#
_symmetry.space_group_name_H-M   'P 1'
#
loop_
_entity.id
_entity.type
_entity.pdbx_description
1 polymer ?
#
loop_
_entity_poly.entity_id
_entity_poly.type
_entity_poly.pdbx_seq_one_letter_code
_entity_poly.pdbx_strand_id
1 'polypeptide(L)'
;MRMSRSERYRSIKKYKRKCRRVIFLSLILTIAGVIAADYSINKLMASNAKVKVFSFENENSKFEINILNYKLKPSSDFIAKIVDQVKSVLN
;
A
#
# COMPACT_ATOMS: atom_id res chain seq x y z
N MET A 1 27.07 17.83 -30.01
CA MET A 1 25.76 17.54 -30.64
C MET A 1 24.66 18.06 -29.71
N ARG A 2 23.93 19.12 -30.08
CA ARG A 2 22.91 19.74 -29.21
C ARG A 2 21.65 18.87 -29.29
N MET A 3 21.37 18.13 -28.22
CA MET A 3 20.21 17.25 -28.09
C MET A 3 18.92 18.00 -28.45
N SER A 4 18.12 17.43 -29.34
CA SER A 4 16.95 18.15 -29.86
C SER A 4 15.90 18.32 -28.75
N ARG A 5 15.06 19.36 -28.86
CA ARG A 5 14.02 19.62 -27.84
C ARG A 5 13.12 18.40 -27.64
N SER A 6 12.79 17.66 -28.70
CA SER A 6 11.94 16.46 -28.64
C SER A 6 12.59 15.29 -27.90
N GLU A 7 13.90 15.11 -28.02
CA GLU A 7 14.67 14.09 -27.31
C GLU A 7 14.71 14.36 -25.81
N ARG A 8 14.87 15.63 -25.40
CA ARG A 8 14.76 16.05 -23.99
C ARG A 8 13.39 15.72 -23.39
N TYR A 9 12.29 16.00 -24.10
CA TYR A 9 10.97 15.65 -23.60
C TYR A 9 10.76 14.13 -23.49
N ARG A 10 11.29 13.33 -24.42
CA ARG A 10 11.25 11.86 -24.34
C ARG A 10 12.04 11.32 -23.14
N SER A 11 13.24 11.84 -22.86
CA SER A 11 14.05 11.40 -21.73
C SER A 11 13.40 11.74 -20.39
N ILE A 12 12.83 12.93 -20.25
CA ILE A 12 12.10 13.36 -19.05
C ILE A 12 10.88 12.45 -18.79
N LYS A 13 10.09 12.13 -19.82
CA LYS A 13 8.94 11.21 -19.68
C LYS A 13 9.37 9.82 -19.21
N LYS A 14 10.48 9.28 -19.75
CA LYS A 14 11.04 7.99 -19.33
C LYS A 14 11.53 8.04 -17.88
N TYR A 15 12.22 9.12 -17.50
CA TYR A 15 12.71 9.32 -16.13
C TYR A 15 11.55 9.37 -15.11
N LYS A 16 10.49 10.14 -15.38
CA LYS A 16 9.31 10.20 -14.50
C LYS A 16 8.62 8.83 -14.33
N ARG A 17 8.61 7.98 -15.36
CA ARG A 17 8.09 6.59 -15.23
C ARG A 17 9.00 5.73 -14.34
N LYS A 18 10.32 5.83 -14.49
CA LYS A 18 11.27 5.11 -13.64
C LYS A 18 11.14 5.54 -12.17
N CYS A 19 11.06 6.84 -11.91
CA CYS A 19 10.90 7.38 -10.57
C CYS A 19 9.62 6.86 -9.90
N ARG A 20 8.48 6.89 -10.62
CA ARG A 20 7.23 6.26 -10.13
C ARG A 20 7.42 4.78 -9.80
N ARG A 21 8.06 3.99 -10.68
CA ARG A 21 8.33 2.57 -10.41
C ARG A 21 9.18 2.35 -9.17
N VAL A 22 10.20 3.17 -8.93
CA VAL A 22 11.05 3.07 -7.73
C VAL A 22 10.24 3.35 -6.46
N ILE A 23 9.40 4.38 -6.47
CA ILE A 23 8.51 4.70 -5.33
C ILE A 23 7.51 3.55 -5.07
N PHE A 24 6.94 2.97 -6.13
CA PHE A 24 6.06 1.81 -5.97
C PHE A 24 6.81 0.59 -5.42
N LEU A 25 8.01 0.31 -5.91
CA LEU A 25 8.84 -0.79 -5.41
C LEU A 25 9.22 -0.60 -3.95
N SER A 26 9.60 0.63 -3.54
CA SER A 26 9.92 0.92 -2.14
C SER A 26 8.70 0.71 -1.24
N LEU A 27 7.52 1.15 -1.66
CA LEU A 27 6.26 0.92 -0.94
C LEU A 27 5.95 -0.56 -0.76
N ILE A 28 6.05 -1.34 -1.83
CA ILE A 28 5.83 -2.80 -1.79
C ILE A 28 6.84 -3.46 -0.84
N LEU A 29 8.11 -3.06 -0.88
CA LEU A 29 9.14 -3.60 -0.01
C LEU A 29 8.85 -3.32 1.48
N THR A 30 8.41 -2.11 1.82
CA THR A 30 7.97 -1.80 3.19
C THR A 30 6.79 -2.65 3.63
N ILE A 31 5.76 -2.81 2.79
CA ILE A 31 4.59 -3.63 3.12
C ILE A 31 5.00 -5.10 3.34
N ALA A 32 5.83 -5.65 2.45
CA ALA A 32 6.34 -7.01 2.57
C ALA A 32 7.17 -7.19 3.86
N GLY A 33 7.99 -6.20 4.22
CA GLY A 33 8.79 -6.20 5.45
C GLY A 33 7.91 -6.23 6.71
N VAL A 34 6.84 -5.44 6.74
CA VAL A 34 5.85 -5.47 7.84
C VAL A 34 5.20 -6.85 7.94
N ILE A 35 4.68 -7.40 6.83
CA ILE A 35 4.04 -8.73 6.83
C ILE A 35 5.02 -9.82 7.29
N ALA A 36 6.28 -9.77 6.87
CA ALA A 36 7.29 -10.73 7.27
C ALA A 36 7.61 -10.63 8.77
N ALA A 37 7.71 -9.40 9.31
CA ALA A 37 7.88 -9.17 10.74
C ALA A 37 6.69 -9.72 11.53
N ASP A 38 5.47 -9.49 11.06
CA ASP A 38 4.23 -9.98 11.68
C ASP A 38 4.19 -11.50 11.73
N TYR A 39 4.56 -12.14 10.63
CA TYR A 39 4.62 -13.59 10.55
C TYR A 39 5.68 -14.15 11.51
N SER A 40 6.84 -13.50 11.58
CA SER A 40 7.92 -13.87 12.49
C SER A 40 7.50 -13.75 13.95
N ILE A 41 6.92 -12.61 14.34
CA ILE A 41 6.41 -12.35 15.70
C ILE A 41 5.34 -13.36 16.07
N ASN A 42 4.36 -13.61 15.19
CA ASN A 42 3.29 -14.56 15.45
C ASN A 42 3.80 -16.01 15.55
N LYS A 43 4.85 -16.36 14.79
CA LYS A 43 5.53 -17.65 14.91
C LYS A 43 6.28 -17.77 16.23
N LEU A 44 6.89 -16.68 16.71
CA LEU A 44 7.68 -16.66 17.94
C LEU A 44 6.80 -16.65 19.22
N MET A 45 5.62 -16.03 19.17
CA MET A 45 4.72 -15.85 20.32
C MET A 45 3.82 -17.05 20.65
N ALA A 46 4.04 -18.22 20.02
CA ALA A 46 3.39 -19.49 20.38
C ALA A 46 1.87 -19.39 20.70
N SER A 47 1.11 -18.78 19.78
CA SER A 47 -0.37 -18.73 19.76
C SER A 47 -1.11 -18.00 20.89
N ASN A 48 -0.47 -17.68 22.02
CA ASN A 48 -1.14 -17.13 23.20
C ASN A 48 -1.36 -15.60 23.13
N ALA A 49 -0.53 -14.89 22.37
CA ALA A 49 -0.69 -13.47 22.11
C ALA A 49 -0.57 -13.23 20.60
N LYS A 50 -1.66 -13.43 19.85
CA LYS A 50 -1.73 -13.10 18.42
C LYS A 50 -1.65 -11.59 18.25
N VAL A 51 -0.44 -11.03 18.25
CA VAL A 51 -0.21 -9.62 17.89
C VAL A 51 -0.35 -9.53 16.37
N LYS A 52 -1.56 -9.20 15.92
CA LYS A 52 -1.82 -8.86 14.51
C LYS A 52 -1.42 -7.40 14.31
N VAL A 53 -0.30 -7.19 13.62
CA VAL A 53 0.20 -5.86 13.24
C VAL A 53 -0.50 -5.36 11.97
N PHE A 54 -1.02 -6.25 11.12
CA PHE A 54 -1.96 -5.90 10.07
C PHE A 54 -3.00 -7.00 9.88
N SER A 55 -4.29 -6.70 10.03
CA SER A 55 -5.35 -7.63 9.65
C SER A 55 -6.55 -6.90 9.07
N PHE A 56 -7.09 -7.47 7.99
CA PHE A 56 -8.39 -7.10 7.45
C PHE A 56 -9.43 -8.11 7.91
N GLU A 57 -10.34 -7.67 8.75
CA GLU A 57 -11.52 -8.44 9.13
C GLU A 57 -12.75 -7.77 8.49
N ASN A 58 -13.60 -8.58 7.86
CA ASN A 58 -14.86 -8.15 7.27
C ASN A 58 -15.99 -8.85 8.04
N GLU A 59 -16.24 -8.42 9.27
CA GLU A 59 -17.42 -8.83 10.02
C GLU A 59 -18.54 -7.81 9.76
N ASN A 60 -19.65 -8.27 9.18
CA ASN A 60 -20.90 -7.51 9.05
C ASN A 60 -20.76 -6.11 8.42
N SER A 61 -20.18 -6.05 7.22
CA SER A 61 -20.15 -4.83 6.38
C SER A 61 -19.26 -3.69 6.91
N LYS A 62 -18.39 -3.96 7.89
CA LYS A 62 -17.42 -3.00 8.42
C LYS A 62 -16.01 -3.51 8.15
N PHE A 63 -15.24 -2.73 7.38
CA PHE A 63 -13.82 -2.97 7.17
C PHE A 63 -13.06 -2.52 8.43
N GLU A 64 -12.45 -3.47 9.14
CA GLU A 64 -11.56 -3.17 10.27
C GLU A 64 -10.11 -3.43 9.86
N ILE A 65 -9.26 -2.42 10.05
CA ILE A 65 -7.81 -2.53 9.89
C ILE A 65 -7.22 -2.56 11.29
N ASN A 66 -6.71 -3.71 11.73
CA ASN A 66 -6.03 -3.78 13.03
C ASN A 66 -4.54 -3.52 12.83
N ILE A 67 -4.01 -2.48 13.47
CA ILE A 67 -2.58 -2.18 13.54
C ILE A 67 -2.09 -2.35 14.96
N LEU A 68 -1.22 -3.33 15.23
CA LEU A 68 -0.64 -3.59 16.55
C LEU A 68 -1.71 -3.68 17.65
N ASN A 69 -2.79 -4.45 17.40
CA ASN A 69 -3.96 -4.56 18.29
C ASN A 69 -4.82 -3.29 18.42
N TYR A 70 -4.48 -2.21 17.71
CA TYR A 70 -5.29 -1.01 17.60
C TYR A 70 -6.30 -1.15 16.45
N LYS A 71 -7.59 -1.10 16.77
CA LYS A 71 -8.66 -1.24 15.78
C LYS A 71 -8.87 0.09 15.07
N LEU A 72 -8.35 0.24 13.85
CA LEU A 72 -8.73 1.34 12.98
C LEU A 72 -9.97 0.95 12.21
N LYS A 73 -11.05 1.70 12.43
CA LYS A 73 -12.29 1.61 11.66
C LYS A 73 -12.29 2.75 10.64
N PRO A 74 -11.70 2.58 9.45
CA PRO A 74 -11.92 3.54 8.37
C PRO A 74 -13.43 3.64 8.14
N SER A 75 -13.99 4.85 8.17
CA SER A 75 -15.41 5.03 7.92
C SER A 75 -15.76 4.48 6.54
N SER A 76 -16.93 3.86 6.42
CA SER A 76 -17.46 3.34 5.14
C SER A 76 -17.41 4.41 4.05
N ASP A 77 -17.65 5.66 4.41
CA ASP A 77 -17.65 6.81 3.51
C ASP A 77 -16.25 7.12 2.97
N PHE A 78 -15.20 6.87 3.76
CA PHE A 78 -13.82 7.04 3.33
C PHE A 78 -13.40 5.96 2.33
N ILE A 79 -13.80 4.71 2.58
CA ILE A 79 -13.56 3.60 1.64
C ILE A 79 -14.36 3.82 0.35
N ALA A 80 -15.63 4.21 0.43
CA ALA A 80 -16.45 4.50 -0.74
C ALA A 80 -15.83 5.61 -1.60
N LYS A 81 -15.35 6.70 -0.98
CA LYS A 81 -14.64 7.78 -1.69
C LYS A 81 -13.36 7.30 -2.36
N ILE A 82 -12.58 6.43 -1.72
CA ILE A 82 -11.37 5.86 -2.33
C ILE A 82 -11.72 4.95 -3.50
N VAL A 83 -12.74 4.09 -3.36
CA VAL A 83 -13.20 3.20 -4.43
C VAL A 83 -13.71 4.01 -5.61
N ASP A 84 -14.50 5.06 -5.37
CA ASP A 84 -15.01 5.95 -6.42
C ASP A 84 -13.88 6.70 -7.13
N GLN A 85 -12.89 7.20 -6.37
CA GLN A 85 -11.71 7.84 -6.96
C GLN A 85 -10.89 6.85 -7.80
N VAL A 86 -10.66 5.63 -7.31
CA VAL A 86 -9.93 4.60 -8.06
C VAL A 86 -10.69 4.21 -9.32
N LYS A 87 -12.03 4.06 -9.24
CA LYS A 87 -12.90 3.74 -10.38
C LYS A 87 -12.91 4.86 -11.43
N SER A 88 -12.88 6.11 -10.99
CA SER A 88 -12.79 7.28 -11.89
C SER A 88 -11.44 7.43 -12.60
N VAL A 89 -10.37 6.84 -12.05
CA VAL A 89 -9.02 6.87 -12.62
C VAL A 89 -8.76 5.66 -13.53
N LEU A 90 -9.53 4.58 -13.37
CA LEU A 90 -9.46 3.35 -14.18
C LEU A 90 -10.33 3.41 -15.45
N ASN A 91 -11.33 4.29 -15.50
CA ASN A 91 -12.12 4.61 -16.69
C ASN A 91 -11.46 5.75 -17.49
#